data_AF-A0A2R7NWE1-F1
#
_entry.id   AF-A0A2R7NWE1-F1
#
_cell.length_a   1.000
_cell.length_b   1.000
_cell.length_c   1.000
_cell.angle_alpha   90.00
_cell.angle_beta   90.00
_cell.angle_gamma   90.00
#
_symmetry.space_group_name_H-M   'P 1'
#
loop_
_entity.id
_entity.type
_entity.pdbx_description
1 polymer ?
#
loop_
_entity_poly.entity_id
_entity_poly.type
_entity_poly.pdbx_seq_one_letter_code
_entity_poly.pdbx_strand_id
1 'polypeptide(L)'
;NSHRERLKVLIALSDKLWEDYSENIISEDDYLMKFYKVKKEINNGFLDTMQDLEVFAKDLGYLILSSPTKTFIGGSEKIIINKN
;
A
#
# COMPACT_ATOMS: atom_id res chain seq x y z
N ASN A 1 -7.30 8.99 14.68
CA ASN A 1 -7.31 9.25 13.23
C ASN A 1 -6.18 8.59 12.47
N SER A 2 -4.92 8.61 12.94
CA SER A 2 -3.78 7.99 12.22
C SER A 2 -3.88 6.49 11.94
N HIS A 3 -4.41 5.66 12.85
CA HIS A 3 -4.52 4.21 12.63
C HIS A 3 -5.40 3.83 11.41
N ARG A 4 -6.52 4.55 11.20
CA ARG A 4 -7.42 4.31 10.08
C ARG A 4 -6.77 4.64 8.74
N GLU A 5 -5.97 5.70 8.68
CA GLU A 5 -5.23 6.10 7.48
C GLU A 5 -4.16 5.07 7.11
N ARG A 6 -3.39 4.60 8.11
CA ARG A 6 -2.41 3.52 7.91
C ARG A 6 -3.06 2.25 7.37
N LEU A 7 -4.21 1.86 7.92
CA LEU A 7 -4.95 0.70 7.45
C LEU A 7 -5.41 0.85 5.99
N LYS A 8 -5.88 2.04 5.59
CA LYS A 8 -6.25 2.31 4.19
C LYS A 8 -5.07 2.12 3.23
N VAL A 9 -3.90 2.60 3.63
CA VAL A 9 -2.68 2.43 2.82
C VAL A 9 -2.27 0.96 2.71
N LEU A 10 -2.32 0.20 3.80
CA LEU A 10 -2.06 -1.24 3.78
C LEU A 10 -3.04 -2.00 2.87
N ILE A 11 -4.32 -1.63 2.89
CA ILE A 11 -5.32 -2.19 1.97
C ILE A 11 -4.99 -1.83 0.53
N ALA A 12 -4.69 -0.56 0.24
CA ALA A 12 -4.31 -0.13 -1.11
C ALA A 12 -3.06 -0.86 -1.62
N LEU A 13 -2.09 -1.13 -0.75
CA LEU A 13 -0.89 -1.90 -1.08
C LEU A 13 -1.21 -3.36 -1.40
N SER A 14 -2.14 -3.97 -0.64
CA SER A 14 -2.64 -5.31 -0.94
C SER A 14 -3.33 -5.37 -2.31
N ASP A 15 -4.14 -4.38 -2.65
CA ASP A 15 -4.84 -4.32 -3.94
C ASP A 15 -3.83 -4.14 -5.08
N LYS A 16 -2.82 -3.28 -4.89
CA LYS A 16 -1.77 -3.07 -5.89
C LYS A 16 -0.91 -4.30 -6.13
N LEU A 17 -0.60 -5.06 -5.07
CA LEU A 17 0.10 -6.34 -5.18
C LEU A 17 -0.69 -7.35 -6.03
N TRP A 18 -2.01 -7.40 -5.84
CA TRP A 18 -2.88 -8.27 -6.64
C TRP A 18 -2.92 -7.83 -8.10
N GLU A 19 -3.06 -6.53 -8.36
CA GLU A 19 -3.03 -5.97 -9.71
C GLU A 19 -1.72 -6.35 -10.43
N ASP A 20 -0.57 -6.08 -9.81
CA ASP A 20 0.74 -6.38 -10.37
C ASP A 20 0.93 -7.88 -10.65
N TYR A 21 0.43 -8.75 -9.77
CA TYR A 21 0.44 -10.19 -10.01
C TYR A 21 -0.46 -10.57 -11.19
N SER A 22 -1.70 -10.05 -11.22
CA SER A 22 -2.66 -10.35 -12.29
C SER A 22 -2.21 -9.86 -13.68
N GLU A 23 -1.40 -8.81 -13.70
CA GLU A 23 -0.78 -8.24 -14.91
C GLU A 23 0.56 -8.90 -15.27
N ASN A 24 0.99 -9.94 -14.53
CA ASN A 24 2.28 -10.63 -14.69
C ASN A 24 3.50 -9.70 -14.53
N ILE A 25 3.38 -8.63 -13.74
CA ILE A 25 4.47 -7.70 -13.42
C ILE A 25 5.40 -8.30 -12.36
N ILE A 26 4.87 -9.11 -11.46
CA ILE A 26 5.59 -9.86 -10.43
C ILE A 26 5.25 -11.35 -10.52
N SER A 27 6.15 -12.22 -10.07
CA SER A 27 5.89 -13.66 -10.01
C SER A 27 4.91 -14.02 -8.88
N GLU A 28 4.32 -15.21 -8.96
CA GLU A 28 3.47 -15.75 -7.89
C GLU A 28 4.22 -15.82 -6.56
N ASP A 29 5.47 -16.30 -6.55
CA ASP A 29 6.29 -16.37 -5.34
C ASP A 29 6.53 -14.99 -4.71
N ASP A 30 6.81 -13.98 -5.54
CA ASP A 30 7.02 -12.60 -5.07
C ASP A 30 5.72 -11.98 -4.54
N TYR A 31 4.60 -12.23 -5.23
CA TYR A 31 3.27 -11.85 -4.76
C TYR A 31 2.95 -12.46 -3.42
N LEU A 32 3.05 -13.79 -3.27
CA LEU A 32 2.74 -14.51 -2.04
C LEU A 32 3.61 -14.03 -0.87
N MET A 33 4.91 -13.85 -1.10
CA MET A 33 5.82 -13.33 -0.08
C MET A 33 5.42 -11.93 0.38
N LYS A 34 5.19 -11.01 -0.57
CA LYS A 34 4.86 -9.61 -0.26
C LYS A 34 3.47 -9.48 0.36
N PHE A 35 2.49 -10.18 -0.18
CA PHE A 35 1.12 -10.22 0.33
C PHE A 35 1.06 -10.73 1.77
N TYR A 36 1.81 -11.79 2.09
CA TYR A 36 1.89 -12.30 3.45
C TYR A 36 2.42 -11.25 4.44
N LYS A 37 3.45 -10.49 4.05
CA LYS A 37 3.98 -9.38 4.87
C LYS A 37 2.90 -8.30 5.10
N VAL A 38 2.21 -7.88 4.05
CA VAL A 38 1.14 -6.87 4.15
C VAL A 38 0.00 -7.36 5.05
N LYS A 39 -0.42 -8.62 4.90
CA LYS A 39 -1.46 -9.23 5.76
C LYS A 39 -1.05 -9.29 7.23
N LYS A 40 0.22 -9.60 7.50
CA LYS A 40 0.75 -9.60 8.87
C LYS A 40 0.65 -8.22 9.50
N GLU A 41 0.98 -7.17 8.75
CA GLU A 41 0.86 -5.78 9.23
C GLU A 41 -0.59 -5.34 9.44
N ILE A 42 -1.51 -5.74 8.57
CA ILE A 42 -2.95 -5.46 8.75
C ILE A 42 -3.49 -6.07 10.05
N ASN A 43 -3.11 -7.32 10.33
CA ASN A 43 -3.67 -8.07 11.46
C ASN A 43 -3.02 -7.72 12.80
N ASN A 44 -1.72 -7.46 12.80
CA ASN A 44 -0.95 -7.29 14.03
C ASN A 44 -0.57 -5.83 14.30
N GLY A 45 -0.70 -4.95 13.32
CA GLY A 45 -0.56 -3.50 13.48
C GLY A 45 0.81 -3.04 13.95
N PHE A 46 1.91 -3.65 13.50
CA PHE A 46 3.26 -3.28 13.97
C PHE A 46 3.74 -1.91 13.46
N LEU A 47 3.10 -1.37 12.41
CA LEU A 47 3.42 -0.05 11.87
C LEU A 47 2.71 1.04 12.67
N ASP A 48 3.47 1.64 13.59
CA ASP A 48 2.99 2.65 14.53
C ASP A 48 2.87 4.04 13.91
N THR A 49 3.66 4.34 12.88
CA THR A 49 3.68 5.64 12.18
C THR A 49 3.47 5.50 10.68
N MET A 50 3.12 6.61 10.01
CA MET A 50 3.06 6.66 8.54
C MET A 50 4.47 6.54 7.92
N GLN A 51 5.50 7.01 8.61
CA GLN A 51 6.88 6.91 8.14
C GLN A 51 7.35 5.44 8.11
N ASP A 52 6.99 4.64 9.12
CA ASP A 52 7.27 3.20 9.12
C ASP A 52 6.57 2.50 7.95
N LEU A 53 5.37 2.95 7.62
CA LEU A 53 4.58 2.43 6.50
C LEU A 53 5.18 2.80 5.13
N GLU A 54 5.76 3.99 5.00
CA GLU A 54 6.52 4.41 3.81
C GLU A 54 7.78 3.57 3.61
N VAL A 55 8.53 3.32 4.69
CA VAL A 55 9.71 2.44 4.65
C VAL A 55 9.28 1.02 4.27
N PHE A 56 8.24 0.49 4.90
CA PHE A 56 7.69 -0.83 4.61
C PHE A 56 7.24 -0.97 3.15
N ALA A 57 6.50 -0.01 2.61
CA ALA A 57 6.08 -0.03 1.21
C ALA A 57 7.29 -0.01 0.27
N LYS A 58 8.30 0.81 0.58
CA LYS A 58 9.53 0.91 -0.21
C LYS A 58 10.31 -0.41 -0.21
N ASP A 59 10.39 -1.10 0.92
CA ASP A 59 11.02 -2.42 1.03
C ASP A 59 10.29 -3.49 0.20
N LEU A 60 9.00 -3.30 -0.06
CA LEU A 60 8.21 -4.14 -0.97
C LEU A 60 8.33 -3.72 -2.44
N GLY A 61 9.03 -2.62 -2.73
CA GLY A 61 9.23 -2.07 -4.08
C GLY A 61 8.15 -1.06 -4.50
N TYR A 62 7.39 -0.52 -3.56
CA TYR A 62 6.28 0.39 -3.80
C TYR A 62 6.52 1.76 -3.19
N LEU A 63 6.05 2.81 -3.85
CA LEU A 63 6.11 4.16 -3.34
C LEU A 63 4.69 4.68 -3.04
N ILE A 64 4.48 5.16 -1.82
CA ILE A 64 3.22 5.80 -1.41
C ILE A 64 3.26 7.26 -1.86
N LEU A 65 2.39 7.64 -2.80
CA LEU A 65 2.23 9.04 -3.19
C LEU A 65 1.05 9.65 -2.45
N SER A 66 1.33 10.47 -1.43
CA SER A 66 0.34 11.34 -0.80
C SER A 66 0.24 12.65 -1.58
N SER A 67 -0.48 12.65 -2.70
CA SER A 67 -0.82 13.90 -3.40
C SER A 67 -2.21 14.38 -2.97
N PRO A 68 -2.40 15.65 -2.56
CA PRO A 68 -3.73 16.22 -2.50
C PRO A 68 -4.25 16.31 -3.94
N THR A 69 -5.13 15.39 -4.33
CA THR A 69 -5.77 15.45 -5.64
C THR A 69 -6.76 16.62 -5.61
N LYS A 70 -6.36 17.77 -6.16
CA LYS A 70 -7.28 18.84 -6.57
C LYS A 70 -8.11 18.36 -7.77
N THR A 71 -8.97 17.38 -7.55
CA THR A 71 -10.10 17.13 -8.43
C THR A 71 -11.28 17.86 -7.81
N PHE A 72 -11.63 19.00 -8.41
CA PHE A 72 -12.98 19.53 -8.36
C PHE A 72 -13.94 18.35 -8.64
N ILE A 73 -14.96 18.19 -7.78
CA ILE A 73 -15.92 17.08 -7.67
C ILE A 73 -15.54 16.08 -6.56
N GLY A 74 -16.02 16.36 -5.35
CA GLY A 74 -16.35 15.37 -4.31
C GLY A 74 -15.16 14.68 -3.64
N GLY A 75 -14.74 15.20 -2.49
CA GLY A 75 -13.58 14.72 -1.74
C GLY A 75 -13.56 13.22 -1.43
N SER A 76 -12.61 12.52 -2.03
CA SER A 76 -12.07 11.26 -1.53
C SER A 76 -10.58 11.23 -1.87
N GLU A 77 -9.73 11.32 -0.85
CA GLU A 77 -8.28 11.16 -1.00
C GLU A 77 -8.00 9.80 -1.63
N LYS A 78 -7.45 9.82 -2.85
CA LYS A 78 -7.08 8.62 -3.58
C LYS A 78 -5.58 8.40 -3.37
N ILE A 79 -5.24 7.38 -2.60
CA ILE A 79 -3.85 6.94 -2.43
C ILE A 79 -3.43 6.34 -3.78
N ILE A 80 -2.35 6.87 -4.37
CA ILE A 80 -1.77 6.37 -5.61
C ILE A 80 -0.47 5.66 -5.23
N ILE A 81 -0.33 4.40 -5.63
CA ILE A 81 0.88 3.60 -5.42
C ILE A 81 1.56 3.43 -6.77
N ASN A 82 2.84 3.81 -6.87
CA ASN A 82 3.62 3.69 -8.10
C ASN A 82 4.82 2.75 -7.90
N LYS A 83 5.17 2.00 -8.95
CA LYS A 83 6.38 1.16 -9.01
C LYS A 83 7.58 2.04 -9.40
N ASN A 84 8.73 1.81 -8.77
CA ASN A 84 10.00 2.46 -9.15
C ASN A 84 10.54 1.92 -10.47
#